data_AF-A0A3B8V720-F1
#
_entry.id   AF-A0A3B8V720-F1
#
_cell.length_a   1.000
_cell.length_b   1.000
_cell.length_c   1.000
_cell.angle_alpha   90.00
_cell.angle_beta   90.00
_cell.angle_gamma   90.00
#
_symmetry.space_group_name_H-M   'P 1'
#
loop_
_entity.id
_entity.type
_entity.pdbx_description
1 polymer ?
#
loop_
_entity_poly.entity_id
_entity_poly.type
_entity_poly.pdbx_seq_one_letter_code
_entity_poly.pdbx_strand_id
1 'polypeptide(L)'
;GHEFAIWQQVATREQFLRGAPSGLLQRAGLMAGFWAIGRHEGFGGHRVAARELATSISDRTIRNDQSFDVIAGSAGYILLLLRLAEEEELPGVHEVVGRLADHLVATHVDDGGPGWQTLGGDSLPLCGFGHGRAGIGLALLEAGRALDRPDLRRFAMSVFEAEHGWRGATPAEGWPDYRMLNPSERSKAPMGANRWCAGTEGIALSRAAALAVVDDPLLRDDLDFAMETVRPSTVPGRVHLCCGLTGRILTHQTLDRLLDEPGLFDRKRSMEIVAGSLDPRVTPEPSVMGVGLFQGTGGLIWTALSLLDDDGSDLLLLRP
;
A
#
# COMPACT_ATOMS: atom_id res chain seq x y z
N GLY A 1 9.64 9.22 22.12
CA GLY A 1 10.58 9.41 23.25
C GLY A 1 11.92 8.74 22.98
N HIS A 2 12.03 7.43 23.22
CA HIS A 2 13.27 6.66 23.05
C HIS A 2 13.81 6.67 21.61
N GLU A 3 12.97 6.43 20.62
CA GLU A 3 13.37 6.43 19.19
C GLU A 3 13.87 7.78 18.71
N PHE A 4 13.27 8.88 19.18
CA PHE A 4 13.72 10.23 18.86
C PHE A 4 15.08 10.55 19.49
N ALA A 5 15.31 10.11 20.74
CA ALA A 5 16.62 10.24 21.38
C ALA A 5 17.71 9.43 20.64
N ILE A 6 17.37 8.24 20.13
CA ILE A 6 18.27 7.46 19.25
C ILE A 6 18.51 8.19 17.93
N TRP A 7 17.46 8.73 17.31
CA TRP A 7 17.57 9.49 16.05
C TRP A 7 18.51 10.69 16.18
N GLN A 8 18.54 11.35 17.34
CA GLN A 8 19.45 12.46 17.60
C GLN A 8 20.93 12.06 17.65
N GLN A 9 21.25 10.76 17.75
CA GLN A 9 22.62 10.28 17.68
C GLN A 9 23.10 10.22 16.23
N VAL A 10 24.08 11.06 15.89
CA VAL A 10 24.58 11.25 14.51
C VAL A 10 24.96 9.92 13.85
N ALA A 11 25.75 9.07 14.53
CA ALA A 11 26.21 7.80 13.97
C ALA A 11 25.05 6.84 13.64
N THR A 12 24.08 6.74 14.54
CA THR A 12 22.89 5.88 14.36
C THR A 12 22.02 6.39 13.22
N ARG A 13 21.81 7.71 13.16
CA ARG A 13 21.07 8.37 12.08
C ARG A 13 21.73 8.15 10.73
N GLU A 14 23.05 8.37 10.63
CA GLU A 14 23.79 8.15 9.38
C GLU A 14 23.75 6.70 8.93
N GLN A 15 23.83 5.75 9.87
CA GLN A 15 23.71 4.32 9.57
C GLN A 15 22.32 3.99 9.04
N PHE A 16 21.27 4.49 9.68
CA PHE A 16 19.89 4.29 9.26
C PHE A 16 19.62 4.84 7.86
N LEU A 17 20.12 6.05 7.59
CA LEU A 17 19.96 6.72 6.30
C LEU A 17 20.71 6.03 5.14
N ARG A 18 21.57 5.04 5.40
CA ARG A 18 22.20 4.21 4.35
C ARG A 18 21.30 3.09 3.83
N GLY A 19 20.21 2.77 4.52
CA GLY A 19 19.25 1.76 4.08
C GLY A 19 18.48 2.19 2.83
N ALA A 20 17.92 1.21 2.11
CA ALA A 20 17.02 1.44 0.99
C ALA A 20 15.78 2.29 1.41
N PRO A 21 15.09 2.94 0.47
CA PRO A 21 13.71 3.37 0.73
C PRO A 21 12.88 2.15 1.14
N SER A 22 11.88 2.36 2.00
CA SER A 22 10.95 1.29 2.40
C SER A 22 9.56 1.89 2.55
N GLY A 23 8.55 1.33 1.89
CA GLY A 23 7.23 1.95 1.80
C GLY A 23 6.38 1.97 3.07
N LEU A 24 6.29 0.84 3.78
CA LEU A 24 5.56 0.68 5.04
C LEU A 24 6.43 0.16 6.19
N LEU A 25 7.65 -0.28 5.88
CA LEU A 25 8.61 -0.77 6.85
C LEU A 25 9.46 0.38 7.43
N GLN A 26 10.63 0.03 7.97
CA GLN A 26 11.44 0.84 8.89
C GLN A 26 11.48 2.35 8.62
N ARG A 27 11.92 2.79 7.42
CA ARG A 27 12.12 4.21 7.11
C ARG A 27 10.81 4.98 7.07
N ALA A 28 9.81 4.47 6.36
CA ALA A 28 8.49 5.08 6.26
C ALA A 28 7.72 5.04 7.58
N GLY A 29 7.79 3.94 8.32
CA GLY A 29 7.15 3.83 9.63
C GLY A 29 7.69 4.86 10.62
N LEU A 30 9.01 5.03 10.68
CA LEU A 30 9.63 6.06 11.52
C LEU A 30 9.27 7.48 11.05
N MET A 31 9.27 7.71 9.74
CA MET A 31 8.89 8.99 9.14
C MET A 31 7.43 9.36 9.47
N ALA A 32 6.49 8.44 9.27
CA ALA A 32 5.08 8.64 9.57
C ALA A 32 4.85 8.86 11.07
N GLY A 33 5.54 8.09 11.93
CA GLY A 33 5.47 8.26 13.38
C GLY A 33 5.97 9.64 13.83
N PHE A 34 7.12 10.07 13.32
CA PHE A 34 7.66 11.40 13.58
C PHE A 34 6.78 12.52 13.02
N TRP A 35 6.18 12.31 11.84
CA TRP A 35 5.24 13.27 11.25
C TRP A 35 4.02 13.44 12.16
N ALA A 36 3.38 12.34 12.55
CA ALA A 36 2.18 12.35 13.40
C ALA A 36 2.46 13.04 14.76
N ILE A 37 3.56 12.69 15.43
CA ILE A 37 3.96 13.32 16.70
C ILE A 37 4.29 14.81 16.49
N GLY A 38 4.98 15.13 15.39
CA GLY A 38 5.45 16.48 15.06
C GLY A 38 4.33 17.49 14.77
N ARG A 39 3.07 17.05 14.63
CA ARG A 39 1.90 17.93 14.51
C ARG A 39 1.50 18.58 15.83
N HIS A 40 1.92 18.03 16.97
CA HIS A 40 1.54 18.55 18.28
C HIS A 40 2.49 19.65 18.77
N GLU A 41 1.94 20.63 19.50
CA GLU A 41 2.71 21.72 20.11
C GLU A 41 3.82 21.17 21.02
N GLY A 42 5.02 21.74 20.92
CA GLY A 42 6.21 21.29 21.65
C GLY A 42 6.99 20.15 20.99
N PHE A 43 6.50 19.55 19.89
CA PHE A 43 7.15 18.41 19.22
C PHE A 43 7.81 18.74 17.88
N GLY A 44 8.11 20.02 17.59
CA GLY A 44 8.68 20.46 16.31
C GLY A 44 9.95 19.72 15.86
N GLY A 45 10.75 19.19 16.79
CA GLY A 45 11.91 18.36 16.47
C GLY A 45 11.55 17.07 15.71
N HIS A 46 10.40 16.44 15.99
CA HIS A 46 9.93 15.26 15.28
C HIS A 46 9.51 15.63 13.85
N ARG A 47 8.88 16.79 13.66
CA ARG A 47 8.53 17.31 12.32
C ARG A 47 9.79 17.53 11.48
N VAL A 48 10.84 18.12 12.05
CA VAL A 48 12.13 18.28 11.37
C VAL A 48 12.74 16.92 11.01
N ALA A 49 12.73 15.95 11.93
CA ALA A 49 13.23 14.60 11.67
C ALA A 49 12.44 13.87 10.56
N ALA A 50 11.11 14.04 10.51
CA ALA A 50 10.28 13.47 9.46
C ALA A 50 10.61 14.05 8.08
N ARG A 51 10.86 15.37 7.99
CA ARG A 51 11.30 16.02 6.74
C ARG A 51 12.70 15.56 6.31
N GLU A 52 13.61 15.42 7.27
CA GLU A 52 14.95 14.87 7.02
C GLU A 52 14.84 13.44 6.46
N LEU A 53 14.02 12.58 7.08
CA LEU A 53 13.75 11.23 6.60
C LEU A 53 13.19 11.22 5.17
N ALA A 54 12.19 12.05 4.90
CA ALA A 54 11.49 12.17 3.62
C ALA A 54 12.43 12.49 2.45
N THR A 55 13.40 13.37 2.71
CA THR A 55 14.24 13.97 1.66
C THR A 55 15.65 13.41 1.61
N SER A 56 16.12 12.72 2.66
CA SER A 56 17.45 12.09 2.74
C SER A 56 17.53 10.79 1.95
N ILE A 57 17.25 10.87 0.65
CA ILE A 57 17.28 9.77 -0.31
C ILE A 57 18.35 10.06 -1.37
N SER A 58 19.42 9.27 -1.34
CA SER A 58 20.53 9.34 -2.29
C SER A 58 20.39 8.31 -3.42
N ASP A 59 21.07 8.49 -4.55
CA ASP A 59 21.02 7.49 -5.63
C ASP A 59 21.56 6.14 -5.16
N ARG A 60 22.50 6.15 -4.22
CA ARG A 60 23.00 4.93 -3.59
C ARG A 60 21.91 4.20 -2.81
N THR A 61 21.09 4.91 -2.03
CA THR A 61 20.01 4.28 -1.26
C THR A 61 18.90 3.80 -2.17
N ILE A 62 18.58 4.53 -3.25
CA ILE A 62 17.62 4.09 -4.26
C ILE A 62 18.08 2.79 -4.91
N ARG A 63 19.35 2.70 -5.36
CA ARG A 63 19.90 1.48 -5.97
C ARG A 63 19.92 0.26 -5.04
N ASN A 64 19.82 0.47 -3.73
CA ASN A 64 19.75 -0.62 -2.76
C ASN A 64 18.32 -1.17 -2.59
N ASP A 65 17.31 -0.55 -3.20
CA ASP A 65 15.97 -1.12 -3.25
C ASP A 65 15.99 -2.38 -4.12
N GLN A 66 15.56 -3.49 -3.51
CA GLN A 66 15.39 -4.80 -4.15
C GLN A 66 13.96 -5.30 -3.99
N SER A 67 13.08 -4.51 -3.34
CA SER A 67 11.69 -4.89 -3.08
C SER A 67 10.76 -4.18 -4.06
N PHE A 68 11.03 -2.90 -4.38
CA PHE A 68 10.28 -2.04 -5.31
C PHE A 68 8.84 -1.70 -4.91
N ASP A 69 8.18 -2.57 -4.16
CA ASP A 69 6.76 -2.57 -3.89
C ASP A 69 6.27 -1.57 -2.82
N VAL A 70 4.97 -1.65 -2.52
CA VAL A 70 4.28 -0.76 -1.56
C VAL A 70 4.71 -1.03 -0.12
N ILE A 71 5.02 -2.28 0.23
CA ILE A 71 5.31 -2.64 1.61
C ILE A 71 6.76 -2.33 1.95
N ALA A 72 7.70 -2.79 1.14
CA ALA A 72 9.12 -2.80 1.47
C ALA A 72 9.97 -1.93 0.53
N GLY A 73 9.41 -1.37 -0.54
CA GLY A 73 10.18 -0.68 -1.58
C GLY A 73 9.78 0.76 -1.86
N SER A 74 10.27 1.24 -2.99
CA SER A 74 10.13 2.62 -3.47
C SER A 74 8.69 3.01 -3.79
N ALA A 75 7.83 2.10 -4.27
CA ALA A 75 6.46 2.43 -4.63
C ALA A 75 5.67 2.95 -3.42
N GLY A 76 5.77 2.29 -2.27
CA GLY A 76 5.09 2.78 -1.06
C GLY A 76 5.70 4.06 -0.51
N TYR A 77 7.01 4.24 -0.72
CA TYR A 77 7.70 5.46 -0.31
C TYR A 77 7.23 6.65 -1.14
N ILE A 78 7.04 6.48 -2.45
CA ILE A 78 6.44 7.47 -3.36
C ILE A 78 5.06 7.87 -2.86
N LEU A 79 4.16 6.90 -2.63
CA LEU A 79 2.79 7.17 -2.19
C LEU A 79 2.77 7.97 -0.88
N LEU A 80 3.60 7.57 0.10
CA LEU A 80 3.70 8.28 1.37
C LEU A 80 4.26 9.71 1.20
N LEU A 81 5.30 9.90 0.39
CA LEU A 81 5.87 11.24 0.17
C LEU A 81 4.86 12.19 -0.47
N LEU A 82 4.13 11.74 -1.49
CA LEU A 82 3.09 12.53 -2.14
C LEU A 82 1.99 12.91 -1.15
N ARG A 83 1.57 11.95 -0.31
CA ARG A 83 0.58 12.20 0.74
C ARG A 83 1.04 13.24 1.76
N LEU A 84 2.28 13.16 2.24
CA LEU A 84 2.80 14.15 3.18
C LEU A 84 2.92 15.54 2.54
N ALA A 85 3.25 15.60 1.25
CA ALA A 85 3.36 16.84 0.49
C ALA A 85 2.01 17.55 0.27
N GLU A 86 0.89 16.82 0.27
CA GLU A 86 -0.47 17.39 0.23
C GLU A 86 -0.84 18.10 1.54
N GLU A 87 -0.32 17.63 2.67
CA GLU A 87 -0.60 18.21 3.97
C GLU A 87 0.29 19.41 4.30
N GLU A 88 1.54 19.38 3.84
CA GLU A 88 2.49 20.45 4.02
C GLU A 88 3.57 20.43 2.92
N GLU A 89 4.04 21.61 2.51
CA GLU A 89 5.16 21.75 1.61
C GLU A 89 6.43 21.06 2.13
N LEU A 90 6.95 20.14 1.33
CA LEU A 90 8.19 19.40 1.56
C LEU A 90 9.23 19.76 0.49
N PRO A 91 10.15 20.70 0.76
CA PRO A 91 11.18 21.09 -0.21
C PRO A 91 11.97 19.88 -0.70
N GLY A 92 12.08 19.72 -2.02
CA GLY A 92 12.81 18.61 -2.66
C GLY A 92 12.04 17.30 -2.79
N VAL A 93 10.80 17.20 -2.30
CA VAL A 93 10.00 15.97 -2.36
C VAL A 93 9.78 15.48 -3.80
N HIS A 94 9.49 16.38 -4.74
CA HIS A 94 9.27 16.04 -6.14
C HIS A 94 10.54 15.49 -6.83
N GLU A 95 11.72 15.99 -6.47
CA GLU A 95 12.99 15.46 -6.99
C GLU A 95 13.20 14.01 -6.52
N VAL A 96 12.93 13.73 -5.24
CA VAL A 96 13.01 12.39 -4.67
C VAL A 96 11.99 11.45 -5.32
N VAL A 97 10.73 11.89 -5.46
CA VAL A 97 9.68 11.11 -6.13
C VAL A 97 10.07 10.78 -7.57
N GLY A 98 10.62 11.75 -8.32
CA GLY A 98 11.08 11.52 -9.69
C GLY A 98 12.16 10.47 -9.78
N ARG A 99 13.19 10.55 -8.92
CA ARG A 99 14.30 9.59 -8.89
C ARG A 99 13.85 8.18 -8.49
N LEU A 100 12.88 8.06 -7.58
CA LEU A 100 12.27 6.78 -7.19
C LEU A 100 11.42 6.19 -8.34
N ALA A 101 10.63 7.02 -9.02
CA ALA A 101 9.81 6.58 -10.15
C ALA A 101 10.69 6.13 -11.33
N ASP A 102 11.72 6.91 -11.67
CA ASP A 102 12.67 6.54 -12.72
C ASP A 102 13.42 5.24 -12.36
N HIS A 103 13.71 5.00 -11.08
CA HIS A 103 14.28 3.73 -10.61
C HIS A 103 13.32 2.56 -10.83
N LEU A 104 12.05 2.67 -10.45
CA LEU A 104 11.04 1.63 -10.67
C LEU A 104 10.88 1.30 -12.16
N VAL A 105 10.85 2.32 -13.02
CA VAL A 105 10.82 2.12 -14.48
C VAL A 105 12.09 1.44 -14.97
N ALA A 106 13.26 1.80 -14.46
CA ALA A 106 14.54 1.21 -14.90
C ALA A 106 14.74 -0.25 -14.44
N THR A 107 14.08 -0.69 -13.36
CA THR A 107 14.26 -2.03 -12.77
C THR A 107 13.16 -3.02 -13.11
N HIS A 108 12.15 -2.63 -13.90
CA HIS A 108 11.13 -3.56 -14.33
C HIS A 108 11.71 -4.72 -15.16
N VAL A 109 11.02 -5.84 -15.11
CA VAL A 109 11.18 -6.96 -16.03
C VAL A 109 9.94 -7.05 -16.92
N ASP A 110 10.11 -7.58 -18.13
CA ASP A 110 8.99 -7.86 -19.02
C ASP A 110 8.60 -9.34 -18.90
N ASP A 111 7.40 -9.59 -18.36
CA ASP A 111 6.82 -10.92 -18.18
C ASP A 111 5.31 -10.86 -18.41
N GLY A 112 4.92 -10.87 -19.69
CA GLY A 112 3.56 -10.55 -20.11
C GLY A 112 3.24 -9.07 -19.89
N GLY A 113 4.24 -8.19 -20.07
CA GLY A 113 4.19 -6.77 -19.74
C GLY A 113 4.95 -6.42 -18.45
N PRO A 114 5.09 -5.12 -18.15
CA PRO A 114 5.97 -4.65 -17.08
C PRO A 114 5.61 -5.21 -15.70
N GLY A 115 6.61 -5.67 -14.97
CA GLY A 115 6.48 -6.22 -13.62
C GLY A 115 7.79 -6.17 -12.83
N TRP A 116 7.77 -6.62 -11.58
CA TRP A 116 8.94 -6.59 -10.67
C TRP A 116 9.08 -7.89 -9.89
N GLN A 117 10.30 -8.34 -9.69
CA GLN A 117 10.64 -9.52 -8.87
C GLN A 117 10.76 -9.11 -7.39
N THR A 118 9.63 -8.80 -6.77
CA THR A 118 9.54 -8.14 -5.45
C THR A 118 9.88 -9.05 -4.27
N LEU A 119 9.97 -10.37 -4.49
CA LEU A 119 10.32 -11.36 -3.46
C LEU A 119 11.74 -11.92 -3.63
N GLY A 120 12.55 -11.31 -4.50
CA GLY A 120 13.92 -11.74 -4.79
C GLY A 120 14.01 -13.05 -5.60
N GLY A 121 15.23 -13.41 -5.98
CA GLY A 121 15.53 -14.60 -6.79
C GLY A 121 14.79 -14.62 -8.13
N ASP A 122 14.55 -15.82 -8.67
CA ASP A 122 13.77 -16.03 -9.90
C ASP A 122 12.25 -15.98 -9.63
N SER A 123 11.80 -15.04 -8.79
CA SER A 123 10.38 -14.88 -8.49
C SER A 123 9.63 -14.30 -9.69
N LEU A 124 8.35 -14.65 -9.79
CA LEU A 124 7.44 -14.10 -10.78
C LEU A 124 6.91 -12.74 -10.34
N PRO A 125 6.74 -11.77 -11.26
CA PRO A 125 6.02 -10.55 -10.98
C PRO A 125 4.60 -10.80 -10.48
N LEU A 126 4.28 -10.22 -9.32
CA LEU A 126 3.02 -10.45 -8.63
C LEU A 126 1.90 -9.54 -9.14
N CYS A 127 0.66 -9.98 -8.95
CA CYS A 127 -0.53 -9.13 -8.98
C CYS A 127 -0.87 -8.65 -7.57
N GLY A 128 -1.69 -7.59 -7.47
CA GLY A 128 -2.19 -7.06 -6.21
C GLY A 128 -1.39 -5.89 -5.63
N PHE A 129 -1.91 -5.30 -4.56
CA PHE A 129 -1.46 -3.98 -4.09
C PHE A 129 -0.15 -4.00 -3.31
N GLY A 130 0.02 -4.95 -2.37
CA GLY A 130 1.13 -4.90 -1.43
C GLY A 130 2.50 -5.13 -2.08
N HIS A 131 2.59 -6.17 -2.91
CA HIS A 131 3.85 -6.64 -3.52
C HIS A 131 3.82 -6.69 -5.06
N GLY A 132 2.74 -6.22 -5.70
CA GLY A 132 2.45 -6.50 -7.10
C GLY A 132 2.18 -5.27 -7.96
N ARG A 133 1.77 -5.55 -9.20
CA ARG A 133 1.52 -4.55 -10.25
C ARG A 133 0.50 -3.49 -9.84
N ALA A 134 -0.59 -3.85 -9.17
CA ALA A 134 -1.61 -2.87 -8.76
C ALA A 134 -1.03 -1.72 -7.90
N GLY A 135 -0.17 -2.04 -6.94
CA GLY A 135 0.41 -1.02 -6.05
C GLY A 135 1.51 -0.21 -6.73
N ILE A 136 2.40 -0.87 -7.47
CA ILE A 136 3.50 -0.22 -8.17
C ILE A 136 2.98 0.67 -9.31
N GLY A 137 1.98 0.18 -10.06
CA GLY A 137 1.29 0.94 -11.10
C GLY A 137 0.62 2.20 -10.56
N LEU A 138 -0.08 2.10 -9.41
CA LEU A 138 -0.67 3.28 -8.77
C LEU A 138 0.39 4.30 -8.35
N ALA A 139 1.48 3.86 -7.73
CA ALA A 139 2.58 4.75 -7.33
C ALA A 139 3.19 5.50 -8.53
N LEU A 140 3.36 4.82 -9.67
CA LEU A 140 3.87 5.43 -10.90
C LEU A 140 2.86 6.39 -11.53
N LEU A 141 1.57 6.07 -11.49
CA LEU A 141 0.51 6.95 -11.98
C LEU A 141 0.44 8.23 -11.15
N GLU A 142 0.45 8.12 -9.82
CA GLU A 142 0.45 9.27 -8.90
C GLU A 142 1.72 10.11 -9.05
N ALA A 143 2.90 9.49 -9.17
CA ALA A 143 4.13 10.21 -9.47
C ALA A 143 4.03 10.95 -10.81
N GLY A 144 3.48 10.29 -11.83
CA GLY A 144 3.23 10.88 -13.14
C GLY A 144 2.28 12.08 -13.09
N ARG A 145 1.25 12.04 -12.23
CA ARG A 145 0.36 13.19 -11.97
C ARG A 145 1.10 14.32 -11.26
N ALA A 146 1.74 14.04 -10.14
CA ALA A 146 2.37 15.04 -9.28
C ALA A 146 3.56 15.76 -9.96
N LEU A 147 4.30 15.07 -10.81
CA LEU A 147 5.47 15.60 -11.52
C LEU A 147 5.15 16.14 -12.93
N ASP A 148 3.89 16.07 -13.35
CA ASP A 148 3.44 16.25 -14.73
C ASP A 148 4.30 15.49 -15.78
N ARG A 149 4.54 14.21 -15.51
CA ARG A 149 5.35 13.30 -16.36
C ARG A 149 4.44 12.34 -17.14
N PRO A 150 4.07 12.66 -18.40
CA PRO A 150 3.15 11.84 -19.19
C PRO A 150 3.74 10.47 -19.58
N ASP A 151 5.06 10.34 -19.60
CA ASP A 151 5.76 9.06 -19.79
C ASP A 151 5.54 8.10 -18.62
N LEU A 152 5.58 8.60 -17.37
CA LEU A 152 5.27 7.79 -16.19
C LEU A 152 3.80 7.35 -16.19
N ARG A 153 2.88 8.25 -16.56
CA ARG A 153 1.44 7.93 -16.67
C ARG A 153 1.19 6.82 -17.70
N ARG A 154 1.81 6.91 -18.89
CA ARG A 154 1.71 5.84 -19.92
C ARG A 154 2.30 4.52 -19.45
N PHE A 155 3.46 4.56 -18.79
CA PHE A 155 4.08 3.34 -18.28
C PHE A 155 3.21 2.69 -17.19
N ALA A 156 2.63 3.48 -16.27
CA ALA A 156 1.67 2.99 -15.29
C ALA A 156 0.47 2.29 -15.94
N MET A 157 -0.09 2.86 -17.03
CA MET A 157 -1.16 2.20 -17.77
C MET A 157 -0.73 0.85 -18.35
N SER A 158 0.48 0.75 -18.91
CA SER A 158 0.99 -0.54 -19.40
C SER A 158 1.19 -1.59 -18.29
N VAL A 159 1.43 -1.16 -17.03
CA VAL A 159 1.49 -2.05 -15.86
C VAL A 159 0.09 -2.58 -15.52
N PHE A 160 -0.94 -1.73 -15.60
CA PHE A 160 -2.33 -2.13 -15.38
C PHE A 160 -2.85 -3.03 -16.50
N GLU A 161 -2.52 -2.75 -17.76
CA GLU A 161 -2.81 -3.61 -18.91
C GLU A 161 -2.19 -5.01 -18.75
N ALA A 162 -0.93 -5.07 -18.29
CA ALA A 162 -0.27 -6.34 -17.99
C ALA A 162 -1.00 -7.12 -16.89
N GLU A 163 -1.37 -6.45 -15.79
CA GLU A 163 -2.13 -7.10 -14.69
C GLU A 163 -3.53 -7.56 -15.13
N HIS A 164 -4.21 -6.76 -15.96
CA HIS A 164 -5.50 -7.11 -16.56
C HIS A 164 -5.41 -8.40 -17.39
N GLY A 165 -4.34 -8.57 -18.18
CA GLY A 165 -4.13 -9.78 -19.00
C GLY A 165 -3.95 -11.08 -18.20
N TRP A 166 -3.61 -11.00 -16.90
CA TRP A 166 -3.46 -12.17 -16.02
C TRP A 166 -4.75 -12.56 -15.29
N ARG A 167 -5.82 -11.78 -15.46
CA ARG A 167 -7.12 -12.01 -14.81
C ARG A 167 -7.71 -13.38 -15.20
N GLY A 168 -8.35 -14.04 -14.23
CA GLY A 168 -9.11 -15.26 -14.45
C GLY A 168 -10.34 -15.04 -15.34
N ALA A 169 -10.99 -16.13 -15.75
CA ALA A 169 -12.17 -16.08 -16.59
C ALA A 169 -13.41 -15.57 -15.84
N THR A 170 -13.43 -15.70 -14.50
CA THR A 170 -14.55 -15.25 -13.65
C THR A 170 -14.07 -14.39 -12.47
N PRO A 171 -14.91 -13.49 -11.93
CA PRO A 171 -14.58 -12.71 -10.75
C PRO A 171 -14.08 -13.55 -9.56
N ALA A 172 -14.68 -14.73 -9.36
CA ALA A 172 -14.31 -15.65 -8.29
C ALA A 172 -12.88 -16.20 -8.43
N GLU A 173 -12.36 -16.31 -9.66
CA GLU A 173 -10.96 -16.66 -9.91
C GLU A 173 -10.02 -15.46 -9.70
N GLY A 174 -10.51 -14.22 -9.86
CA GLY A 174 -9.73 -13.01 -9.59
C GLY A 174 -8.40 -12.99 -10.36
N TRP A 175 -7.30 -12.73 -9.65
CA TRP A 175 -5.95 -12.74 -10.20
C TRP A 175 -5.10 -13.86 -9.57
N PRO A 176 -4.14 -14.41 -10.32
CA PRO A 176 -3.26 -15.45 -9.83
C PRO A 176 -2.30 -14.90 -8.78
N ASP A 177 -2.04 -15.74 -7.78
CA ASP A 177 -1.09 -15.47 -6.73
C ASP A 177 0.20 -16.23 -6.98
N TYR A 178 1.19 -15.56 -7.58
CA TYR A 178 2.47 -16.17 -7.94
C TYR A 178 3.50 -16.23 -6.80
N ARG A 179 3.12 -15.87 -5.57
CA ARG A 179 4.07 -15.92 -4.45
C ARG A 179 4.58 -17.33 -4.24
N MET A 180 5.87 -17.44 -3.96
CA MET A 180 6.58 -18.71 -3.77
C MET A 180 6.63 -19.61 -5.00
N LEU A 181 6.34 -19.08 -6.20
CA LEU A 181 6.45 -19.81 -7.46
C LEU A 181 7.58 -19.24 -8.32
N ASN A 182 8.22 -20.11 -9.07
CA ASN A 182 9.14 -19.77 -10.15
C ASN A 182 8.44 -19.90 -11.52
N PRO A 183 9.06 -19.47 -12.63
CA PRO A 183 8.44 -19.52 -13.96
C PRO A 183 7.95 -20.89 -14.40
N SER A 184 8.62 -21.99 -13.99
CA SER A 184 8.20 -23.35 -14.36
C SER A 184 6.93 -23.82 -13.64
N GLU A 185 6.53 -23.11 -12.58
CA GLU A 185 5.39 -23.47 -11.73
C GLU A 185 4.20 -22.53 -11.89
N ARG A 186 4.26 -21.58 -12.85
CA ARG A 186 3.22 -20.56 -13.06
C ARG A 186 1.81 -21.14 -13.17
N SER A 187 1.66 -22.27 -13.86
CA SER A 187 0.35 -22.91 -14.07
C SER A 187 -0.26 -23.50 -12.78
N LYS A 188 0.51 -23.57 -11.69
CA LYS A 188 0.05 -24.03 -10.38
C LYS A 188 -0.42 -22.89 -9.48
N ALA A 189 -0.42 -21.64 -9.98
CA ALA A 189 -0.76 -20.48 -9.18
C ALA A 189 -2.17 -20.60 -8.60
N PRO A 190 -2.32 -20.48 -7.27
CA PRO A 190 -3.65 -20.36 -6.68
C PRO A 190 -4.33 -19.08 -7.19
N MET A 191 -5.65 -19.16 -7.32
CA MET A 191 -6.51 -18.08 -7.78
C MET A 191 -7.59 -17.79 -6.73
N GLY A 192 -8.30 -16.67 -6.88
CA GLY A 192 -9.44 -16.30 -6.04
C GLY A 192 -9.06 -15.66 -4.71
N ALA A 193 -7.87 -15.06 -4.62
CA ALA A 193 -7.48 -14.31 -3.44
C ALA A 193 -8.29 -13.00 -3.34
N ASN A 194 -8.93 -12.76 -2.19
CA ASN A 194 -9.68 -11.55 -1.88
C ASN A 194 -9.08 -10.89 -0.62
N ARG A 195 -7.94 -10.21 -0.79
CA ARG A 195 -7.14 -9.62 0.31
C ARG A 195 -6.48 -8.33 -0.16
N TRP A 196 -6.35 -7.34 0.74
CA TRP A 196 -5.62 -6.09 0.46
C TRP A 196 -4.21 -6.33 -0.12
N CYS A 197 -3.36 -7.12 0.53
CA CYS A 197 -1.98 -7.29 0.09
C CYS A 197 -1.85 -7.99 -1.28
N ALA A 198 -2.80 -8.87 -1.61
CA ALA A 198 -2.78 -9.65 -2.83
C ALA A 198 -4.15 -10.27 -3.09
N GLY A 199 -4.86 -9.69 -4.06
CA GLY A 199 -6.19 -10.11 -4.44
C GLY A 199 -7.07 -8.94 -4.86
N THR A 200 -8.33 -9.24 -5.08
CA THR A 200 -9.33 -8.30 -5.62
C THR A 200 -9.53 -7.06 -4.75
N GLU A 201 -9.46 -7.16 -3.42
CA GLU A 201 -9.58 -6.00 -2.50
C GLU A 201 -8.51 -4.94 -2.78
N GLY A 202 -7.24 -5.32 -2.84
CA GLY A 202 -6.16 -4.39 -3.14
C GLY A 202 -6.18 -3.87 -4.57
N ILE A 203 -6.59 -4.72 -5.52
CA ILE A 203 -6.72 -4.35 -6.93
C ILE A 203 -7.86 -3.34 -7.09
N ALA A 204 -9.02 -3.57 -6.50
CA ALA A 204 -10.15 -2.65 -6.51
C ALA A 204 -9.76 -1.28 -5.96
N LEU A 205 -9.06 -1.24 -4.81
CA LEU A 205 -8.56 0.02 -4.25
C LEU A 205 -7.61 0.75 -5.21
N SER A 206 -6.67 0.02 -5.82
CA SER A 206 -5.75 0.57 -6.83
C SER A 206 -6.50 1.17 -8.02
N ARG A 207 -7.49 0.44 -8.57
CA ARG A 207 -8.26 0.90 -9.73
C ARG A 207 -9.16 2.08 -9.40
N ALA A 208 -9.84 2.06 -8.25
CA ALA A 208 -10.66 3.19 -7.80
C ALA A 208 -9.83 4.47 -7.62
N ALA A 209 -8.65 4.36 -7.01
CA ALA A 209 -7.74 5.49 -6.88
C ALA A 209 -7.17 5.96 -8.23
N ALA A 210 -6.77 5.03 -9.09
CA ALA A 210 -6.28 5.35 -10.43
C ALA A 210 -7.33 6.08 -11.28
N LEU A 211 -8.61 5.72 -11.14
CA LEU A 211 -9.72 6.38 -11.83
C LEU A 211 -9.95 7.83 -11.41
N ALA A 212 -9.50 8.23 -10.21
CA ALA A 212 -9.49 9.63 -9.79
C ALA A 212 -8.42 10.46 -10.53
N VAL A 213 -7.41 9.81 -11.11
CA VAL A 213 -6.31 10.44 -11.85
C VAL A 213 -6.53 10.37 -13.36
N VAL A 214 -7.00 9.23 -13.87
CA VAL A 214 -7.21 8.98 -15.30
C VAL A 214 -8.50 8.22 -15.54
N ASP A 215 -9.35 8.79 -16.38
CA ASP A 215 -10.56 8.12 -16.86
C ASP A 215 -10.19 7.10 -17.95
N ASP A 216 -10.19 5.80 -17.60
CA ASP A 216 -9.86 4.71 -18.52
C ASP A 216 -10.84 3.52 -18.42
N PRO A 217 -11.36 3.00 -19.56
CA PRO A 217 -12.27 1.86 -19.57
C PRO A 217 -11.70 0.56 -18.99
N LEU A 218 -10.40 0.30 -19.14
CA LEU A 218 -9.76 -0.91 -18.62
C LEU A 218 -9.74 -0.89 -17.09
N LEU A 219 -9.47 0.27 -16.49
CA LEU A 219 -9.49 0.42 -15.04
C LEU A 219 -10.90 0.25 -14.47
N ARG A 220 -11.94 0.74 -15.17
CA ARG A 220 -13.34 0.51 -14.80
C ARG A 220 -13.71 -0.97 -14.89
N ASP A 221 -13.34 -1.63 -15.98
CA ASP A 221 -13.62 -3.06 -16.17
C ASP A 221 -12.95 -3.92 -15.09
N ASP A 222 -11.68 -3.64 -14.75
CA ASP A 222 -10.99 -4.29 -13.63
C ASP A 222 -11.64 -4.02 -12.29
N LEU A 223 -12.06 -2.77 -12.04
CA LEU A 223 -12.75 -2.40 -10.81
C LEU A 223 -14.08 -3.16 -10.70
N ASP A 224 -14.93 -3.11 -11.71
CA ASP A 224 -16.23 -3.79 -11.73
C ASP A 224 -16.05 -5.30 -11.52
N PHE A 225 -15.07 -5.91 -12.20
CA PHE A 225 -14.74 -7.32 -12.04
C PHE A 225 -14.30 -7.65 -10.61
N ALA A 226 -13.42 -6.84 -10.00
CA ALA A 226 -12.97 -7.05 -8.63
C ALA A 226 -14.10 -6.82 -7.61
N MET A 227 -15.00 -5.87 -7.87
CA MET A 227 -16.10 -5.52 -6.97
C MET A 227 -17.11 -6.66 -6.78
N GLU A 228 -17.26 -7.55 -7.76
CA GLU A 228 -18.11 -8.75 -7.63
C GLU A 228 -17.67 -9.67 -6.48
N THR A 229 -16.39 -9.70 -6.11
CA THR A 229 -15.91 -10.46 -4.94
C THR A 229 -15.68 -9.63 -3.69
N VAL A 230 -15.59 -8.30 -3.82
CA VAL A 230 -15.48 -7.37 -2.68
C VAL A 230 -16.84 -7.11 -2.04
N ARG A 231 -17.91 -6.93 -2.82
CA ARG A 231 -19.26 -6.66 -2.31
C ARG A 231 -19.75 -7.69 -1.28
N PRO A 232 -19.57 -9.02 -1.46
CA PRO A 232 -20.01 -10.00 -0.47
C PRO A 232 -19.27 -9.85 0.86
N SER A 233 -20.01 -9.55 1.93
CA SER A 233 -19.46 -9.40 3.30
C SER A 233 -19.12 -10.74 3.96
N THR A 234 -18.23 -11.54 3.37
CA THR A 234 -17.68 -12.72 4.06
C THR A 234 -16.72 -12.26 5.15
N VAL A 235 -16.75 -12.91 6.32
CA VAL A 235 -15.84 -12.58 7.44
C VAL A 235 -14.59 -13.44 7.29
N PRO A 236 -13.40 -12.86 7.05
CA PRO A 236 -12.16 -13.63 6.99
C PRO A 236 -11.87 -14.30 8.35
N GLY A 237 -11.25 -15.48 8.33
CA GLY A 237 -10.85 -16.18 9.57
C GLY A 237 -9.68 -15.52 10.32
N ARG A 238 -9.06 -14.49 9.75
CA ARG A 238 -8.00 -13.66 10.36
C ARG A 238 -8.57 -12.28 10.68
N VAL A 239 -8.08 -11.62 11.73
CA VAL A 239 -8.61 -10.31 12.14
C VAL A 239 -7.73 -9.12 11.75
N HIS A 240 -6.46 -9.34 11.38
CA HIS A 240 -5.49 -8.28 11.14
C HIS A 240 -5.66 -7.50 9.81
N LEU A 241 -4.94 -6.39 9.64
CA LEU A 241 -5.11 -5.45 8.52
C LEU A 241 -4.65 -5.98 7.15
N CYS A 242 -3.53 -6.68 7.08
CA CYS A 242 -2.92 -7.09 5.80
C CYS A 242 -3.82 -8.00 4.94
N CYS A 243 -4.54 -8.94 5.57
CA CYS A 243 -5.43 -9.86 4.87
C CYS A 243 -6.48 -10.53 5.77
N GLY A 244 -6.95 -9.78 6.76
CA GLY A 244 -8.00 -10.19 7.67
C GLY A 244 -9.18 -9.23 7.63
N LEU A 245 -10.10 -9.45 8.57
CA LEU A 245 -11.34 -8.73 8.74
C LEU A 245 -11.16 -7.21 8.77
N THR A 246 -10.20 -6.70 9.53
CA THR A 246 -9.99 -5.26 9.65
C THR A 246 -9.51 -4.63 8.34
N GLY A 247 -8.67 -5.35 7.59
CA GLY A 247 -8.26 -4.94 6.24
C GLY A 247 -9.44 -4.82 5.28
N ARG A 248 -10.35 -5.79 5.35
CA ARG A 248 -11.59 -5.77 4.57
C ARG A 248 -12.48 -4.60 4.95
N ILE A 249 -12.69 -4.36 6.25
CA ILE A 249 -13.50 -3.24 6.74
C ILE A 249 -12.97 -1.91 6.19
N LEU A 250 -11.66 -1.67 6.33
CA LEU A 250 -11.06 -0.42 5.81
C LEU A 250 -11.05 -0.37 4.28
N THR A 251 -10.98 -1.52 3.59
CA THR A 251 -11.14 -1.59 2.14
C THR A 251 -12.53 -1.11 1.72
N HIS A 252 -13.59 -1.64 2.35
CA HIS A 252 -14.96 -1.22 2.08
C HIS A 252 -15.16 0.26 2.40
N GLN A 253 -14.68 0.72 3.56
CA GLN A 253 -14.77 2.14 3.95
C GLN A 253 -14.02 3.07 2.96
N THR A 254 -12.91 2.62 2.39
CA THR A 254 -12.14 3.41 1.42
C THR A 254 -12.85 3.41 0.07
N LEU A 255 -13.34 2.26 -0.40
CA LEU A 255 -14.09 2.16 -1.65
C LEU A 255 -15.42 2.92 -1.59
N ASP A 256 -16.14 2.89 -0.47
CA ASP A 256 -17.40 3.65 -0.26
C ASP A 256 -17.18 5.17 -0.30
N ARG A 257 -15.95 5.64 -0.07
CA ARG A 257 -15.58 7.05 -0.24
C ARG A 257 -15.12 7.40 -1.65
N LEU A 258 -14.38 6.49 -2.29
CA LEU A 258 -13.87 6.69 -3.65
C LEU A 258 -14.96 6.49 -4.70
N LEU A 259 -15.94 5.65 -4.40
CA LEU A 259 -17.06 5.28 -5.25
C LEU A 259 -18.33 5.83 -4.60
N ASP A 260 -19.17 6.52 -5.37
CA ASP A 260 -20.51 6.94 -4.94
C ASP A 260 -21.47 5.72 -4.97
N GLU A 261 -21.15 4.68 -4.19
CA GLU A 261 -21.80 3.36 -4.17
C GLU A 261 -22.47 3.13 -2.80
N PRO A 262 -23.77 3.48 -2.64
CA PRO A 262 -24.44 3.44 -1.36
C PRO A 262 -24.50 2.02 -0.77
N GLY A 263 -24.05 1.88 0.48
CA GLY A 263 -24.23 0.66 1.27
C GLY A 263 -23.11 -0.36 1.15
N LEU A 264 -21.98 -0.02 0.50
CA LEU A 264 -20.79 -0.86 0.51
C LEU A 264 -20.17 -0.95 1.92
N PHE A 265 -20.25 0.13 2.68
CA PHE A 265 -19.75 0.21 4.05
C PHE A 265 -20.87 0.49 5.07
N ASP A 266 -21.04 -0.41 6.03
CA ASP A 266 -21.89 -0.21 7.21
C ASP A 266 -21.01 0.01 8.44
N ARG A 267 -20.90 1.28 8.86
CA ARG A 267 -20.10 1.69 10.03
C ARG A 267 -20.58 1.01 11.31
N LYS A 268 -21.89 0.96 11.56
CA LYS A 268 -22.43 0.41 12.81
C LYS A 268 -22.11 -1.08 12.90
N ARG A 269 -22.39 -1.83 11.84
CA ARG A 269 -22.08 -3.26 11.75
C ARG A 269 -20.58 -3.52 11.87
N SER A 270 -19.75 -2.68 11.24
CA SER A 270 -18.29 -2.79 11.34
C SER A 270 -17.79 -2.59 12.77
N MET A 271 -18.35 -1.60 13.50
CA MET A 271 -18.03 -1.37 14.91
C MET A 271 -18.43 -2.56 15.79
N GLU A 272 -19.62 -3.15 15.59
CA GLU A 272 -20.07 -4.33 16.33
C GLU A 272 -19.13 -5.52 16.12
N ILE A 273 -18.72 -5.76 14.86
CA ILE A 273 -17.79 -6.83 14.49
C ILE A 273 -16.40 -6.62 15.09
N VAL A 274 -15.85 -5.40 15.01
CA VAL A 274 -14.53 -5.07 15.56
C VAL A 274 -14.54 -5.14 17.09
N ALA A 275 -15.59 -4.64 17.75
CA ALA A 275 -15.74 -4.73 19.19
C ALA A 275 -15.79 -6.18 19.68
N GLY A 276 -16.53 -7.05 18.98
CA GLY A 276 -16.53 -8.49 19.28
C GLY A 276 -15.16 -9.14 19.07
N SER A 277 -14.39 -8.66 18.09
CA SER A 277 -13.06 -9.17 17.77
C SER A 277 -11.97 -8.73 18.76
N LEU A 278 -12.21 -7.68 19.55
CA LEU A 278 -11.30 -7.22 20.61
C LEU A 278 -11.36 -8.08 21.88
N ASP A 279 -12.38 -8.94 22.03
CA ASP A 279 -12.46 -9.86 23.17
C ASP A 279 -11.50 -11.04 22.95
N PRO A 280 -10.43 -11.19 23.76
CA PRO A 280 -9.46 -12.28 23.60
C PRO A 280 -10.06 -13.67 23.87
N ARG A 281 -11.28 -13.76 24.41
CA ARG A 281 -12.03 -15.01 24.57
C ARG A 281 -12.74 -15.45 23.29
N VAL A 282 -12.95 -14.50 22.37
CA VAL A 282 -13.64 -14.70 21.08
C VAL A 282 -12.61 -14.81 19.95
N THR A 283 -11.53 -14.04 20.04
CA THR A 283 -10.47 -13.98 19.04
C THR A 283 -9.21 -14.66 19.57
N PRO A 284 -8.92 -15.91 19.16
CA PRO A 284 -7.74 -16.61 19.64
C PRO A 284 -6.46 -15.96 19.10
N GLU A 285 -5.37 -16.03 19.87
CA GLU A 285 -4.05 -15.46 19.54
C GLU A 285 -3.48 -15.83 18.14
N PRO A 286 -3.79 -16.96 17.47
CA PRO A 286 -3.31 -17.23 16.10
C PRO A 286 -3.83 -16.27 15.02
N SER A 287 -4.83 -15.43 15.33
CA SER A 287 -5.46 -14.51 14.37
C SER A 287 -4.69 -13.19 14.17
N VAL A 288 -3.71 -12.90 15.04
CA VAL A 288 -2.80 -11.74 15.01
C VAL A 288 -1.37 -12.19 15.33
N MET A 289 -0.38 -11.53 14.74
CA MET A 289 1.05 -11.81 14.94
C MET A 289 1.72 -10.63 15.66
N GLY A 290 1.74 -10.70 16.99
CA GLY A 290 2.36 -9.69 17.84
C GLY A 290 1.61 -8.35 17.89
N VAL A 291 2.35 -7.26 18.09
CA VAL A 291 1.80 -5.90 18.32
C VAL A 291 1.83 -4.99 17.10
N GLY A 292 2.34 -5.46 15.96
CA GLY A 292 2.50 -4.65 14.75
C GLY A 292 1.16 -4.17 14.15
N LEU A 293 1.22 -3.16 13.28
CA LEU A 293 0.03 -2.59 12.63
C LEU A 293 -0.61 -3.58 11.64
N PHE A 294 0.15 -4.10 10.66
CA PHE A 294 -0.46 -4.85 9.56
C PHE A 294 -0.90 -6.27 9.90
N GLN A 295 -0.19 -6.95 10.80
CA GLN A 295 -0.47 -8.34 11.16
C GLN A 295 -0.77 -8.52 12.64
N GLY A 296 -0.49 -7.54 13.50
CA GLY A 296 -0.66 -7.63 14.94
C GLY A 296 -1.90 -6.91 15.47
N THR A 297 -1.98 -6.84 16.80
CA THR A 297 -3.09 -6.18 17.52
C THR A 297 -3.18 -4.67 17.27
N GLY A 298 -2.07 -4.03 16.90
CA GLY A 298 -2.04 -2.61 16.55
C GLY A 298 -3.00 -2.25 15.42
N GLY A 299 -3.15 -3.12 14.41
CA GLY A 299 -4.09 -2.90 13.31
C GLY A 299 -5.55 -2.99 13.69
N LEU A 300 -5.87 -3.88 14.65
CA LEU A 300 -7.21 -4.01 15.18
C LEU A 300 -7.60 -2.76 15.97
N ILE A 301 -6.71 -2.27 16.84
CA ILE A 301 -6.91 -1.02 17.59
C ILE A 301 -7.02 0.17 16.64
N TRP A 302 -6.12 0.26 15.66
CA TRP A 302 -6.15 1.30 14.64
C TRP A 302 -7.51 1.34 13.94
N THR A 303 -8.00 0.19 13.46
CA THR A 303 -9.30 0.11 12.79
C THR A 303 -10.44 0.53 13.71
N ALA A 304 -10.42 0.12 14.98
CA ALA A 304 -11.44 0.55 15.94
C ALA A 304 -11.45 2.08 16.11
N LEU A 305 -10.29 2.72 16.17
CA LEU A 305 -10.17 4.17 16.22
C LEU A 305 -10.65 4.84 14.92
N SER A 306 -10.27 4.30 13.76
CA SER A 306 -10.70 4.80 12.45
C SER A 306 -12.21 4.73 12.22
N LEU A 307 -12.92 3.82 12.91
CA LEU A 307 -14.38 3.72 12.86
C LEU A 307 -15.09 4.75 13.76
N LEU A 308 -14.38 5.33 14.74
CA LEU A 308 -14.89 6.38 15.62
C LEU A 308 -14.70 7.78 15.05
N ASP A 309 -13.80 7.92 14.08
CA ASP A 309 -13.46 9.19 13.44
C ASP A 309 -14.19 9.36 12.11
N ASP A 310 -14.71 10.56 11.86
CA ASP A 310 -15.36 10.92 10.59
C ASP A 310 -14.30 11.29 9.52
N ASP A 311 -13.06 11.62 9.91
CA ASP A 311 -11.96 12.00 9.00
C ASP A 311 -11.28 10.80 8.29
N GLY A 312 -11.77 9.57 8.55
CA GLY A 312 -11.60 8.35 7.76
C GLY A 312 -10.15 7.96 7.40
N SER A 313 -9.57 7.01 8.14
CA SER A 313 -8.29 6.38 7.72
C SER A 313 -8.48 5.55 6.46
N ASP A 314 -7.58 5.69 5.48
CA ASP A 314 -7.53 4.85 4.28
C ASP A 314 -6.40 3.81 4.32
N LEU A 315 -6.54 2.75 3.53
CA LEU A 315 -5.52 1.72 3.33
C LEU A 315 -4.57 2.01 2.16
N LEU A 316 -4.81 3.10 1.44
CA LEU A 316 -4.02 3.48 0.27
C LEU A 316 -2.85 4.38 0.61
N LEU A 317 -2.81 4.93 1.83
CA LEU A 317 -1.97 6.08 2.19
C LEU A 317 -2.25 7.30 1.30
N LEU A 318 -3.45 7.39 0.72
CA LEU A 318 -3.89 8.43 -0.20
C LEU A 318 -5.27 8.91 0.27
N ARG A 319 -5.46 10.20 0.51
CA ARG A 319 -6.83 10.72 0.63
C ARG A 319 -7.40 10.93 -0.77
N PRO A 320 -8.71 10.66 -0.96
CA PRO A 320 -9.44 11.09 -2.16
C PRO A 320 -9.30 12.59 -2.43
#